data_AF-A0A2T2VAJ3-F1
#
_entry.id   AF-A0A2T2VAJ3-F1
#
_cell.length_a   1.000
_cell.length_b   1.000
_cell.length_c   1.000
_cell.angle_alpha   90.00
_cell.angle_beta   90.00
_cell.angle_gamma   90.00
#
_symmetry.space_group_name_H-M   'P 1'
#
loop_
_entity.id
_entity.type
_entity.pdbx_description
1 polymer ?
#
loop_
_entity_poly.entity_id
_entity_poly.type
_entity_poly.pdbx_seq_one_letter_code
_entity_poly.pdbx_strand_id
1 'polypeptide(L)'
;MGKERMLAASEYSPRLPRKVTYERRGPFVKKRDAFPLAPVEGVQLQIADRKSTIGVYVHVPFCAASCPYCDYPHAAVPNARAEAAEDFVKALCTEIRRRAPRHDAPVRTIYLGGGTPSQLAARHLGEIFAALRKHFGSASAHEVTVEANPDDLDVAFLQSLCTQGVTRLSLGVQSFFDEDLRALGRRHDAEEAARALPDAREAGFADVSLDLLFGLPGQPLARWQATLERVVQQEPAHVTLYRLTAEAGTPLGRRVAQEETALPGAGTPAAQYERALDVLGSAGLRLYEQTHLARPGFEARHTRRYWRHEPVLGLGPGAHSFFWNADGTATRRANACDWRAYAEALHNGGAPPHERERLARTALAGEYLAQRLRTARGLSLERLARRYGRDLRAERGPTLDRLCAEGYLERAGPSVRPTRAGRLRLASLTDALL
;
A
#
# COMPACT_ATOMS: atom_id res chain seq x y z
N MET A 1 28.06 -31.84 46.76
CA MET A 1 29.30 -32.30 46.10
C MET A 1 28.88 -33.38 45.12
N GLY A 2 28.97 -33.26 43.80
CA GLY A 2 29.84 -32.43 42.96
C GLY A 2 30.63 -33.36 42.05
N LYS A 3 30.28 -33.37 40.75
CA LYS A 3 31.08 -33.71 39.54
C LYS A 3 30.09 -33.96 38.39
N GLU A 4 29.90 -32.97 37.52
CA GLU A 4 30.57 -32.85 36.22
C GLU A 4 30.14 -33.93 35.21
N ARG A 5 29.37 -33.50 34.21
CA ARG A 5 29.50 -34.00 32.84
C ARG A 5 29.21 -32.88 31.86
N MET A 6 30.27 -32.46 31.17
CA MET A 6 30.26 -31.80 29.87
C MET A 6 29.17 -32.40 28.98
N LEU A 7 28.34 -31.56 28.39
CA LEU A 7 27.67 -31.86 27.13
C LEU A 7 28.06 -30.78 26.13
N ALA A 8 28.55 -31.29 25.01
CA ALA A 8 29.24 -30.57 23.97
C ALA A 8 28.34 -29.56 23.26
N ALA A 9 28.96 -28.45 22.89
CA ALA A 9 28.49 -27.56 21.85
C ALA A 9 28.61 -28.26 20.50
N SER A 10 27.49 -28.58 19.85
CA SER A 10 27.31 -28.46 18.41
C SER A 10 25.88 -28.78 18.01
N GLU A 11 25.38 -28.03 17.02
CA GLU A 11 24.20 -28.32 16.21
C GLU A 11 22.83 -28.05 16.84
N TYR A 12 22.37 -26.79 16.74
CA TYR A 12 21.09 -26.46 16.11
C TYR A 12 21.08 -24.96 15.78
N SER A 13 21.79 -24.59 14.72
CA SER A 13 21.74 -23.27 14.12
C SER A 13 20.94 -23.37 12.83
N PRO A 14 19.66 -22.93 12.78
CA PRO A 14 19.01 -22.82 11.50
C PRO A 14 19.53 -21.53 10.86
N ARG A 15 20.52 -21.68 9.97
CA ARG A 15 20.75 -20.72 8.89
C ARG A 15 19.39 -20.32 8.33
N LEU A 16 19.20 -19.03 8.00
CA LEU A 16 17.97 -18.61 7.32
C LEU A 16 17.73 -19.54 6.12
N PRO A 17 16.49 -20.02 5.92
CA PRO A 17 16.20 -20.94 4.83
C PRO A 17 16.67 -20.35 3.51
N ARG A 18 17.33 -21.16 2.66
CA ARG A 18 17.80 -20.72 1.33
C ARG A 18 16.66 -20.19 0.45
N LYS A 19 15.40 -20.53 0.76
CA LYS A 19 14.18 -20.13 0.06
C LYS A 19 13.90 -18.63 0.22
N VAL A 20 13.62 -17.97 -0.90
CA VAL A 20 13.13 -16.58 -0.99
C VAL A 20 11.71 -16.53 -0.42
N THR A 21 11.53 -15.77 0.67
CA THR A 21 10.24 -15.55 1.30
C THR A 21 9.81 -14.11 1.05
N TYR A 22 8.86 -13.96 0.14
CA TYR A 22 8.22 -12.69 -0.18
C TYR A 22 6.75 -12.81 0.24
N GLU A 23 6.44 -12.30 1.43
CA GLU A 23 5.06 -12.22 1.92
C GLU A 23 4.61 -10.76 1.96
N ARG A 24 3.39 -10.54 1.48
CA ARG A 24 2.68 -9.28 1.60
C ARG A 24 2.01 -9.26 2.97
N ARG A 25 2.65 -8.65 3.96
CA ARG A 25 1.90 -8.13 5.12
C ARG A 25 1.48 -6.70 4.78
N GLY A 26 0.26 -6.54 4.29
CA GLY A 26 -0.37 -5.22 4.22
C GLY A 26 -0.36 -4.57 5.61
N PRO A 27 -0.27 -3.24 5.72
CA PRO A 27 -0.13 -2.57 7.02
C PRO A 27 -1.32 -2.77 7.98
N PHE A 28 -2.49 -3.25 7.51
CA PHE A 28 -3.72 -3.25 8.31
C PHE A 28 -4.66 -4.45 8.16
N VAL A 29 -4.25 -5.56 7.52
CA VAL A 29 -5.19 -6.69 7.32
C VAL A 29 -4.92 -7.80 8.34
N LYS A 30 -5.70 -7.83 9.43
CA LYS A 30 -5.95 -9.06 10.17
C LYS A 30 -7.01 -9.88 9.44
N LYS A 31 -6.92 -11.21 9.54
CA LYS A 31 -7.89 -12.17 9.00
C LYS A 31 -9.31 -11.87 9.50
N ARG A 32 -10.29 -12.12 8.63
CA ARG A 32 -11.73 -12.11 8.88
C ARG A 32 -12.06 -13.03 10.06
N ASP A 33 -12.24 -12.47 11.25
CA ASP A 33 -13.06 -13.08 12.29
C ASP A 33 -14.05 -12.02 12.75
N ALA A 34 -15.33 -12.28 12.51
CA ALA A 34 -16.42 -11.43 12.96
C ALA A 34 -16.48 -11.49 14.49
N PHE A 35 -16.04 -10.43 15.16
CA PHE A 35 -16.19 -10.25 16.59
C PHE A 35 -17.21 -9.14 16.89
N PRO A 36 -17.98 -9.26 17.98
CA PRO A 36 -19.21 -8.50 18.18
C PRO A 36 -18.94 -6.98 18.29
N LEU A 37 -19.71 -6.22 17.50
CA LEU A 37 -19.70 -4.75 17.47
C LEU A 37 -20.36 -4.19 18.72
N ALA A 38 -19.62 -3.43 19.53
CA ALA A 38 -20.20 -2.53 20.53
C ALA A 38 -19.96 -1.07 20.09
N PRO A 39 -21.02 -0.24 19.92
CA PRO A 39 -20.85 1.17 19.62
C PRO A 39 -20.27 1.88 20.85
N VAL A 40 -19.11 2.52 20.69
CA VAL A 40 -18.58 3.44 21.71
C VAL A 40 -18.78 4.86 21.23
N GLU A 41 -19.94 5.43 21.55
CA GLU A 41 -20.18 6.87 21.45
C GLU A 41 -19.30 7.63 22.46
N GLY A 42 -18.87 8.84 22.11
CA GLY A 42 -18.39 9.82 23.11
C GLY A 42 -16.89 10.11 23.24
N VAL A 43 -15.99 9.52 22.44
CA VAL A 43 -14.57 9.95 22.46
C VAL A 43 -14.30 10.93 21.31
N GLN A 44 -14.12 12.21 21.66
CA GLN A 44 -13.58 13.21 20.75
C GLN A 44 -12.20 12.72 20.26
N LEU A 45 -12.07 12.53 18.94
CA LEU A 45 -10.78 12.31 18.30
C LEU A 45 -10.03 13.64 18.34
N GLN A 46 -9.29 13.92 19.40
CA GLN A 46 -8.33 15.04 19.37
C GLN A 46 -7.00 14.51 18.84
N ILE A 47 -6.67 14.87 17.60
CA ILE A 47 -5.27 14.78 17.14
C ILE A 47 -4.50 15.85 17.91
N ALA A 48 -3.90 15.46 19.04
CA ALA A 48 -3.29 16.39 19.98
C ALA A 48 -1.93 16.96 19.52
N ASP A 49 -1.34 16.42 18.46
CA ASP A 49 -0.13 17.01 17.90
C ASP A 49 -0.51 18.19 16.99
N ARG A 50 -0.72 19.36 17.60
CA ARG A 50 -1.01 20.64 16.91
C ARG A 50 0.12 21.09 15.95
N LYS A 51 1.26 20.39 15.92
CA LYS A 51 2.34 20.55 14.94
C LYS A 51 2.38 19.43 13.89
N SER A 52 1.52 18.43 14.00
CA SER A 52 1.46 17.30 13.06
C SER A 52 0.75 17.68 11.77
N THR A 53 1.03 16.90 10.74
CA THR A 53 0.29 16.96 9.46
C THR A 53 -0.35 15.61 9.20
N ILE A 54 -1.48 15.60 8.52
CA ILE A 54 -2.19 14.36 8.20
C ILE A 54 -2.16 14.06 6.71
N GLY A 55 -2.21 12.77 6.38
CA GLY A 55 -2.65 12.29 5.08
C GLY A 55 -4.14 11.99 5.10
N VAL A 56 -4.85 12.20 4.00
CA VAL A 56 -6.25 11.78 3.82
C VAL A 56 -6.31 10.69 2.76
N TYR A 57 -6.75 9.50 3.15
CA TYR A 57 -7.03 8.41 2.23
C TYR A 57 -8.54 8.32 2.03
N VAL A 58 -8.98 8.31 0.78
CA VAL A 58 -10.37 8.13 0.38
C VAL A 58 -10.47 6.80 -0.34
N HIS A 59 -11.29 5.89 0.19
CA HIS A 59 -11.56 4.61 -0.43
C HIS A 59 -12.80 4.73 -1.34
N VAL A 60 -12.59 4.54 -2.65
CA VAL A 60 -13.65 4.41 -3.64
C VAL A 60 -13.91 2.92 -3.86
N PRO A 61 -15.12 2.40 -3.59
CA PRO A 61 -15.36 0.96 -3.58
C PRO A 61 -15.55 0.36 -4.98
N PHE A 62 -15.71 1.15 -6.04
CA PHE A 62 -16.19 0.63 -7.32
C PHE A 62 -15.05 0.13 -8.22
N CYS A 63 -15.26 -1.03 -8.84
CA CYS A 63 -14.50 -1.53 -9.98
C CYS A 63 -15.49 -1.89 -11.10
N ALA A 64 -15.16 -1.67 -12.37
CA ALA A 64 -16.03 -2.17 -13.44
C ALA A 64 -16.00 -3.70 -13.57
N ALA A 65 -14.93 -4.37 -13.13
CA ALA A 65 -14.82 -5.83 -13.06
C ALA A 65 -13.94 -6.26 -11.88
N SER A 66 -14.15 -7.49 -11.39
CA SER A 66 -13.31 -8.08 -10.34
C SER A 66 -12.12 -8.80 -10.95
N CYS A 67 -10.91 -8.31 -10.68
CA CYS A 67 -9.69 -9.02 -11.09
C CYS A 67 -9.55 -10.31 -10.26
N PRO A 68 -9.20 -11.46 -10.87
CA PRO A 68 -9.22 -12.76 -10.20
C PRO A 68 -8.22 -12.88 -9.05
N TYR A 69 -7.24 -11.98 -8.94
CA TYR A 69 -6.22 -11.97 -7.90
C TYR A 69 -6.46 -10.90 -6.82
N CYS A 70 -7.42 -10.00 -7.01
CA CYS A 70 -7.57 -8.82 -6.17
C CYS A 70 -8.27 -9.18 -4.85
N ASP A 71 -7.58 -8.95 -3.73
CA ASP A 71 -8.08 -9.14 -2.36
C ASP A 71 -8.58 -7.86 -1.71
N TYR A 72 -8.50 -6.72 -2.42
CA TYR A 72 -8.95 -5.44 -1.90
C TYR A 72 -10.47 -5.37 -1.76
N PRO A 73 -10.99 -4.67 -0.74
CA PRO A 73 -12.41 -4.35 -0.66
C PRO A 73 -12.85 -3.59 -1.91
N HIS A 74 -13.79 -4.15 -2.66
CA HIS A 74 -14.42 -3.49 -3.80
C HIS A 74 -15.80 -4.09 -4.08
N ALA A 75 -16.60 -3.35 -4.84
CA ALA A 75 -17.83 -3.77 -5.45
C ALA A 75 -17.65 -3.75 -6.96
N ALA A 76 -17.80 -4.91 -7.59
CA ALA A 76 -17.85 -5.00 -9.05
C ALA A 76 -19.18 -4.43 -9.53
N VAL A 77 -19.17 -3.16 -9.93
CA VAL A 77 -20.31 -2.43 -10.47
C VAL A 77 -19.87 -1.87 -11.82
N PRO A 78 -20.13 -2.58 -12.93
CA PRO A 78 -19.79 -2.10 -14.27
C PRO A 78 -20.31 -0.68 -14.46
N ASN A 79 -19.42 0.24 -14.85
CA ASN A 79 -19.71 1.67 -15.03
C ASN A 79 -20.52 2.24 -13.87
N ALA A 80 -20.01 2.09 -12.63
CA ALA A 80 -20.63 2.51 -11.36
C ALA A 80 -21.93 3.28 -11.60
N ARG A 81 -23.07 2.55 -11.67
CA ARG A 81 -24.36 3.09 -12.13
C ARG A 81 -24.56 4.48 -11.54
N ALA A 82 -24.99 5.44 -12.36
CA ALA A 82 -25.02 6.85 -11.97
C ALA A 82 -25.63 7.05 -10.58
N GLU A 83 -26.70 6.33 -10.26
CA GLU A 83 -27.36 6.38 -8.96
C GLU A 83 -26.49 5.84 -7.81
N ALA A 84 -25.77 4.73 -8.00
CA ALA A 84 -24.89 4.16 -6.99
C ALA A 84 -23.67 5.05 -6.73
N ALA A 85 -23.10 5.65 -7.77
CA ALA A 85 -22.01 6.60 -7.63
C ALA A 85 -22.47 7.87 -6.91
N GLU A 86 -23.62 8.42 -7.27
CA GLU A 86 -24.19 9.61 -6.63
C GLU A 86 -24.53 9.36 -5.15
N ASP A 87 -25.15 8.22 -4.84
CA ASP A 87 -25.48 7.81 -3.47
C ASP A 87 -24.22 7.69 -2.60
N PHE A 88 -23.18 7.03 -3.12
CA PHE A 88 -21.88 6.93 -2.47
C PHE A 88 -21.22 8.30 -2.24
N VAL A 89 -21.20 9.17 -3.26
CA VAL A 89 -20.55 10.49 -3.19
C VAL A 89 -21.25 11.38 -2.16
N LYS A 90 -22.59 11.37 -2.11
CA LYS A 90 -23.38 12.08 -1.08
C LYS A 90 -23.05 11.61 0.33
N ALA A 91 -22.98 10.29 0.53
CA ALA A 91 -22.58 9.70 1.81
C ALA A 91 -21.14 10.10 2.17
N LEU A 92 -20.17 9.96 1.26
CA LEU A 92 -18.78 10.33 1.49
C LEU A 92 -18.61 11.82 1.82
N CYS A 93 -19.28 12.72 1.09
CA CYS A 93 -19.27 14.15 1.41
C CYS A 93 -19.86 14.44 2.80
N THR A 94 -20.85 13.65 3.22
CA THR A 94 -21.39 13.71 4.58
C THR A 94 -20.37 13.24 5.62
N GLU A 95 -19.63 12.15 5.39
CA GLU A 95 -18.54 11.73 6.28
C GLU A 95 -17.44 12.80 6.35
N ILE A 96 -16.99 13.34 5.21
CA ILE A 96 -15.99 14.43 5.13
C ILE A 96 -16.39 15.59 6.04
N ARG A 97 -17.62 16.11 5.86
CA ARG A 97 -18.15 17.23 6.64
C ARG A 97 -18.21 16.94 8.14
N ARG A 98 -18.60 15.71 8.53
CA ARG A 98 -18.76 15.32 9.93
C ARG A 98 -17.43 15.01 10.63
N ARG A 99 -16.45 14.50 9.89
CA ARG A 99 -15.14 14.14 10.43
C ARG A 99 -14.16 15.31 10.48
N ALA A 100 -14.28 16.26 9.57
CA ALA A 100 -13.37 17.41 9.51
C ALA A 100 -13.24 18.21 10.81
N PRO A 101 -14.33 18.57 11.55
CA PRO A 101 -14.21 19.31 12.81
C PRO A 101 -13.47 18.58 13.93
N ARG A 102 -13.14 17.30 13.74
CA ARG A 102 -12.37 16.50 14.70
C ARG A 102 -10.85 16.58 14.43
N HIS A 103 -10.42 17.41 13.48
CA HIS A 103 -9.06 17.43 12.99
C HIS A 103 -8.59 18.88 12.78
N ASP A 104 -7.62 19.31 13.58
CA ASP A 104 -7.02 20.66 13.47
C ASP A 104 -5.68 20.67 12.72
N ALA A 105 -5.20 19.51 12.29
CA ALA A 105 -3.89 19.35 11.66
C ALA A 105 -3.97 19.57 10.14
N PRO A 106 -3.01 20.31 9.53
CA PRO A 106 -2.99 20.52 8.09
C PRO A 106 -2.93 19.22 7.28
N VAL A 107 -3.78 19.11 6.26
CA VAL A 107 -3.69 18.04 5.25
C VAL A 107 -2.53 18.33 4.30
N ARG A 108 -1.59 17.38 4.20
CA ARG A 108 -0.42 17.50 3.32
C ARG A 108 -0.41 16.52 2.16
N THR A 109 -1.15 15.42 2.27
CA THR A 109 -1.25 14.42 1.21
C THR A 109 -2.70 13.92 1.12
N ILE A 110 -3.21 13.76 -0.09
CA ILE A 110 -4.50 13.12 -0.38
C ILE A 110 -4.24 11.92 -1.29
N TYR A 111 -4.92 10.81 -1.04
CA TYR A 111 -4.83 9.62 -1.89
C TYR A 111 -6.23 9.04 -2.08
N LEU A 112 -6.71 9.02 -3.31
CA LEU A 112 -7.91 8.30 -3.70
C LEU A 112 -7.47 6.94 -4.25
N GLY A 113 -7.96 5.86 -3.67
CA GLY A 113 -7.71 4.50 -4.13
C GLY A 113 -8.83 3.55 -3.74
N GLY A 114 -8.58 2.24 -3.78
CA GLY A 114 -9.52 1.22 -3.29
C GLY A 114 -9.87 0.20 -4.36
N GLY A 115 -11.11 0.25 -4.85
CA GLY A 115 -11.49 -0.39 -6.10
C GLY A 115 -10.75 0.29 -7.26
N THR A 116 -11.38 1.26 -7.91
CA THR A 116 -10.68 2.16 -8.82
C THR A 116 -11.40 3.53 -8.86
N PRO A 117 -10.79 4.60 -8.35
CA PRO A 117 -11.35 5.96 -8.38
C PRO A 117 -11.76 6.46 -9.76
N SER A 118 -11.06 6.07 -10.83
CA SER A 118 -11.41 6.41 -12.22
C SER A 118 -12.73 5.82 -12.71
N GLN A 119 -13.38 4.95 -11.93
CA GLN A 119 -14.76 4.52 -12.18
C GLN A 119 -15.80 5.59 -11.82
N LEU A 120 -15.41 6.62 -11.06
CA LEU A 120 -16.26 7.77 -10.81
C LEU A 120 -16.14 8.76 -11.95
N ALA A 121 -17.28 9.27 -12.42
CA ALA A 121 -17.30 10.39 -13.35
C ALA A 121 -16.54 11.60 -12.79
N ALA A 122 -15.91 12.38 -13.68
CA ALA A 122 -15.17 13.59 -13.35
C ALA A 122 -15.91 14.54 -12.37
N ARG A 123 -17.23 14.71 -12.56
CA ARG A 123 -18.09 15.52 -11.67
C ARG A 123 -18.08 15.04 -10.22
N HIS A 124 -18.14 13.72 -10.00
CA HIS A 124 -18.17 13.10 -8.67
C HIS A 124 -16.83 13.26 -7.95
N LEU A 125 -15.72 13.08 -8.68
CA LEU A 125 -14.39 13.39 -8.14
C LEU A 125 -14.28 14.87 -7.77
N GLY A 126 -14.84 15.76 -8.59
CA GLY A 126 -14.92 17.19 -8.33
C GLY A 126 -15.65 17.52 -7.03
N GLU A 127 -16.79 16.87 -6.77
CA GLU A 127 -17.55 17.02 -5.52
C GLU A 127 -16.74 16.56 -4.30
N ILE A 128 -16.06 15.41 -4.39
CA ILE A 128 -15.21 14.88 -3.32
C ILE A 128 -14.07 15.86 -3.01
N PHE A 129 -13.34 16.32 -4.03
CA PHE A 129 -12.24 17.26 -3.82
C PHE A 129 -12.73 18.62 -3.32
N ALA A 130 -13.91 19.09 -3.78
CA ALA A 130 -14.51 20.32 -3.27
C ALA A 130 -14.86 20.19 -1.78
N ALA A 131 -15.44 19.06 -1.37
CA ALA A 131 -15.74 18.78 0.03
C ALA A 131 -14.47 18.72 0.89
N LEU A 132 -13.41 18.05 0.40
CA LEU A 132 -12.11 18.00 1.08
C LEU A 132 -11.50 19.40 1.24
N ARG A 133 -11.49 20.20 0.17
CA ARG A 133 -10.98 21.58 0.22
C ARG A 133 -11.76 22.44 1.22
N LYS A 134 -13.09 22.39 1.15
CA LYS A 134 -13.99 23.19 1.99
C LYS A 134 -13.85 22.85 3.48
N HIS A 135 -13.75 21.57 3.81
CA HIS A 135 -13.85 21.13 5.21
C HIS A 135 -12.48 20.87 5.86
N PHE A 136 -11.47 20.44 5.12
CA PHE A 136 -10.13 20.17 5.64
C PHE A 136 -9.08 21.24 5.31
N GLY A 137 -9.44 22.28 4.54
CA GLY A 137 -8.48 23.28 4.08
C GLY A 137 -7.36 22.69 3.23
N SER A 138 -7.66 21.64 2.45
CA SER A 138 -6.64 20.82 1.77
C SER A 138 -6.00 21.45 0.54
N ALA A 139 -6.22 22.74 0.28
CA ALA A 139 -5.62 23.47 -0.84
C ALA A 139 -4.08 23.51 -0.77
N SER A 140 -3.50 23.36 0.43
CA SER A 140 -2.04 23.29 0.64
C SER A 140 -1.45 21.87 0.58
N ALA A 141 -2.23 20.88 0.13
CA ALA A 141 -1.71 19.51 -0.04
C ALA A 141 -0.59 19.51 -1.10
N HIS A 142 0.54 18.90 -0.76
CA HIS A 142 1.69 18.83 -1.67
C HIS A 142 1.66 17.62 -2.59
N GLU A 143 0.78 16.66 -2.31
CA GLU A 143 0.55 15.49 -3.14
C GLU A 143 -0.93 15.15 -3.10
N VAL A 144 -1.56 15.07 -4.26
CA VAL A 144 -2.92 14.57 -4.45
C VAL A 144 -2.82 13.44 -5.47
N THR A 145 -2.97 12.20 -5.00
CA THR A 145 -2.86 11.00 -5.83
C THR A 145 -4.24 10.43 -6.17
N VAL A 146 -4.43 10.02 -7.42
CA VAL A 146 -5.59 9.25 -7.87
C VAL A 146 -5.12 7.96 -8.54
N GLU A 147 -5.65 6.82 -8.09
CA GLU A 147 -5.52 5.55 -8.80
C GLU A 147 -6.44 5.50 -10.02
N ALA A 148 -5.93 5.01 -11.16
CA ALA A 148 -6.70 4.82 -12.38
C ALA A 148 -6.26 3.60 -13.18
N ASN A 149 -7.14 3.10 -14.05
CA ASN A 149 -6.80 2.08 -15.05
C ASN A 149 -6.67 2.71 -16.45
N PRO A 150 -5.84 2.16 -17.34
CA PRO A 150 -5.67 2.67 -18.71
C PRO A 150 -6.98 2.85 -19.49
N ASP A 151 -7.90 1.91 -19.38
CA ASP A 151 -9.19 1.91 -20.10
C ASP A 151 -10.23 2.89 -19.53
N ASP A 152 -9.92 3.53 -18.40
CA ASP A 152 -10.76 4.58 -17.81
C ASP A 152 -10.30 5.98 -18.21
N LEU A 153 -9.22 6.09 -18.99
CA LEU A 153 -8.61 7.38 -19.34
C LEU A 153 -9.16 7.89 -20.67
N ASP A 154 -9.60 9.15 -20.66
CA ASP A 154 -9.72 9.98 -21.84
C ASP A 154 -9.15 11.38 -21.56
N VAL A 155 -8.97 12.17 -22.61
CA VAL A 155 -8.39 13.52 -22.53
C VAL A 155 -9.20 14.42 -21.58
N ALA A 156 -10.53 14.35 -21.63
CA ALA A 156 -11.40 15.20 -20.83
C ALA A 156 -11.34 14.83 -19.34
N PHE A 157 -11.27 13.53 -19.03
CA PHE A 157 -11.13 13.00 -17.69
C PHE A 157 -9.79 13.41 -17.08
N LEU A 158 -8.69 13.21 -17.80
CA LEU A 158 -7.35 13.59 -17.35
C LEU A 158 -7.25 15.11 -17.11
N GLN A 159 -7.74 15.93 -18.04
CA GLN A 159 -7.80 17.38 -17.87
C GLN A 159 -8.64 17.77 -16.65
N SER A 160 -9.78 17.11 -16.43
CA SER A 160 -10.59 17.35 -15.25
C SER A 160 -9.81 17.07 -13.96
N LEU A 161 -9.04 15.97 -13.88
CA LEU A 161 -8.22 15.68 -12.71
C LEU A 161 -7.17 16.78 -12.46
N CYS A 162 -6.52 17.27 -13.52
CA CYS A 162 -5.61 18.42 -13.44
C CYS A 162 -6.30 19.65 -12.85
N THR A 163 -7.49 20.02 -13.36
CA THR A 163 -8.25 21.17 -12.84
C THR A 163 -8.69 21.02 -11.38
N GLN A 164 -8.86 19.78 -10.92
CA GLN A 164 -9.25 19.47 -9.54
C GLN A 164 -8.05 19.52 -8.56
N GLY A 165 -6.83 19.71 -9.08
CA GLY A 165 -5.60 19.81 -8.30
C GLY A 165 -4.95 18.46 -8.01
N VAL A 166 -5.26 17.43 -8.81
CA VAL A 166 -4.53 16.14 -8.76
C VAL A 166 -3.11 16.39 -9.25
N THR A 167 -2.11 15.93 -8.49
CA THR A 167 -0.70 16.14 -8.81
C THR A 167 0.00 14.85 -9.22
N ARG A 168 -0.61 13.70 -8.92
CA ARG A 168 -0.02 12.38 -9.17
C ARG A 168 -1.07 11.36 -9.61
N LEU A 169 -0.71 10.51 -10.57
CA LEU A 169 -1.50 9.34 -10.96
C LEU A 169 -0.78 8.04 -10.57
N SER A 170 -1.55 7.03 -10.17
CA SER A 170 -1.08 5.63 -10.08
C SER A 170 -1.86 4.80 -11.08
N LEU A 171 -1.18 4.34 -12.14
CA LEU A 171 -1.81 3.64 -13.25
C LEU A 171 -1.60 2.14 -13.12
N GLY A 172 -2.71 1.41 -13.03
CA GLY A 172 -2.76 -0.05 -12.95
C GLY A 172 -2.45 -0.75 -14.28
N VAL A 173 -1.25 -0.54 -14.85
CA VAL A 173 -0.84 -1.07 -16.17
C VAL A 173 -0.68 -2.59 -16.16
N GLN A 174 -0.04 -3.13 -15.12
CA GLN A 174 0.27 -4.54 -14.86
C GLN A 174 1.23 -5.18 -15.85
N SER A 175 0.96 -5.14 -17.16
CA SER A 175 1.79 -5.69 -18.23
C SER A 175 1.52 -4.97 -19.56
N PHE A 176 2.43 -5.11 -20.52
CA PHE A 176 2.27 -4.63 -21.91
C PHE A 176 2.04 -5.78 -22.89
N PHE A 177 1.45 -6.89 -22.42
CA PHE A 177 1.18 -8.08 -23.21
C PHE A 177 -0.23 -8.59 -22.94
N ASP A 178 -1.04 -8.74 -23.99
CA ASP A 178 -2.45 -9.16 -23.88
C ASP A 178 -2.62 -10.51 -23.19
N GLU A 179 -1.66 -11.42 -23.36
CA GLU A 179 -1.68 -12.71 -22.67
C GLU A 179 -1.65 -12.55 -21.14
N ASP A 180 -0.75 -11.70 -20.64
CA ASP A 180 -0.66 -11.40 -19.21
C ASP A 180 -1.93 -10.66 -18.73
N LEU A 181 -2.41 -9.68 -19.51
CA LEU A 181 -3.58 -8.87 -19.18
C LEU A 181 -4.86 -9.71 -19.11
N ARG A 182 -5.06 -10.63 -20.07
CA ARG A 182 -6.18 -11.60 -20.05
C ARG A 182 -6.08 -12.53 -18.85
N ALA A 183 -4.90 -13.06 -18.53
CA ALA A 183 -4.70 -13.91 -17.35
C ALA A 183 -5.03 -13.17 -16.03
N LEU A 184 -4.73 -11.87 -15.99
CA LEU A 184 -5.05 -10.96 -14.89
C LEU A 184 -6.49 -10.44 -14.90
N GLY A 185 -7.33 -10.84 -15.87
CA GLY A 185 -8.71 -10.37 -16.00
C GLY A 185 -8.83 -8.86 -16.19
N ARG A 186 -7.80 -8.24 -16.80
CA ARG A 186 -7.79 -6.82 -17.14
C ARG A 186 -8.71 -6.57 -18.33
N ARG A 187 -9.37 -5.41 -18.32
CA ARG A 187 -10.23 -4.96 -19.43
C ARG A 187 -9.41 -4.27 -20.51
N HIS A 188 -8.38 -3.53 -20.09
CA HIS A 188 -7.48 -2.86 -21.00
C HIS A 188 -6.55 -3.83 -21.73
N ASP A 189 -6.17 -3.48 -22.95
CA ASP A 189 -5.20 -4.22 -23.76
C ASP A 189 -3.79 -3.61 -23.70
N ALA A 190 -2.84 -4.23 -24.42
CA ALA A 190 -1.46 -3.78 -24.46
C ALA A 190 -1.27 -2.39 -25.11
N GLU A 191 -2.15 -2.00 -26.04
CA GLU A 191 -2.10 -0.70 -26.71
C GLU A 191 -2.57 0.41 -25.77
N GLU A 192 -3.68 0.21 -25.08
CA GLU A 192 -4.16 1.11 -24.04
C GLU A 192 -3.16 1.24 -22.89
N ALA A 193 -2.56 0.13 -22.45
CA ALA A 193 -1.45 0.14 -21.50
C ALA A 193 -0.26 1.00 -21.99
N ALA A 194 0.08 0.90 -23.28
CA ALA A 194 1.17 1.66 -23.89
C ALA A 194 0.88 3.17 -23.98
N ARG A 195 -0.38 3.57 -24.18
CA ARG A 195 -0.79 4.98 -24.29
C ARG A 195 -1.02 5.66 -22.94
N ALA A 196 -1.32 4.92 -21.88
CA ALA A 196 -1.74 5.48 -20.59
C ALA A 196 -0.77 6.54 -19.99
N LEU A 197 0.54 6.31 -20.05
CA LEU A 197 1.54 7.28 -19.56
C LEU A 197 1.73 8.47 -20.51
N PRO A 198 1.92 8.27 -21.83
CA PRO A 198 1.88 9.36 -22.80
C PRO A 198 0.66 10.27 -22.65
N ASP A 199 -0.55 9.72 -22.58
CA ASP A 199 -1.81 10.48 -22.48
C ASP A 199 -1.85 11.29 -21.18
N ALA A 200 -1.47 10.68 -20.05
CA ALA A 200 -1.38 11.38 -18.77
C ALA A 200 -0.38 12.56 -18.82
N ARG A 201 0.76 12.38 -19.49
CA ARG A 201 1.74 13.46 -19.65
C ARG A 201 1.25 14.58 -20.54
N GLU A 202 0.60 14.25 -21.65
CA GLU A 202 0.00 15.23 -22.55
C GLU A 202 -1.04 16.09 -21.82
N ALA A 203 -1.80 15.48 -20.90
CA ALA A 203 -2.73 16.19 -20.02
C ALA A 203 -2.06 17.04 -18.92
N GLY A 204 -0.74 16.92 -18.73
CA GLY A 204 0.06 17.75 -17.81
C GLY A 204 0.56 17.04 -16.54
N PHE A 205 0.42 15.72 -16.41
CA PHE A 205 0.94 14.99 -15.25
C PHE A 205 2.45 14.74 -15.35
N ALA A 206 3.22 15.36 -14.45
CA ALA A 206 4.65 15.09 -14.30
C ALA A 206 4.97 13.86 -13.43
N ASP A 207 4.12 13.57 -12.43
CA ASP A 207 4.27 12.44 -11.51
C ASP A 207 3.24 11.35 -11.84
N VAL A 208 3.67 10.37 -12.63
CA VAL A 208 2.85 9.21 -12.98
C VAL A 208 3.60 7.94 -12.58
N SER A 209 2.91 7.10 -11.82
CA SER A 209 3.36 5.79 -11.41
C SER A 209 2.78 4.70 -12.30
N LEU A 210 3.62 3.76 -12.71
CA LEU A 210 3.19 2.53 -13.37
C LEU A 210 3.24 1.38 -12.38
N ASP A 211 2.08 0.80 -12.10
CA ASP A 211 1.96 -0.37 -11.25
C ASP A 211 2.05 -1.63 -12.12
N LEU A 212 3.03 -2.48 -11.84
CA LEU A 212 3.36 -3.67 -12.63
C LEU A 212 3.20 -4.93 -11.79
N LEU A 213 2.75 -6.01 -12.42
CA LEU A 213 2.68 -7.33 -11.79
C LEU A 213 3.69 -8.31 -12.40
N PHE A 214 4.42 -9.00 -11.54
CA PHE A 214 5.32 -10.10 -11.91
C PHE A 214 4.97 -11.38 -11.14
N GLY A 215 5.53 -12.51 -11.60
CA GLY A 215 5.26 -13.82 -11.00
C GLY A 215 3.92 -14.42 -11.44
N LEU A 216 3.44 -14.05 -12.63
CA LEU A 216 2.23 -14.62 -13.22
C LEU A 216 2.46 -16.09 -13.64
N PRO A 217 1.40 -16.94 -13.60
CA PRO A 217 1.42 -18.22 -14.30
C PRO A 217 1.80 -18.04 -15.77
N GLY A 218 2.79 -18.81 -16.24
CA GLY A 218 3.18 -18.76 -17.65
C GLY A 218 3.94 -17.50 -18.11
N GLN A 219 4.33 -16.59 -17.21
CA GLN A 219 5.13 -15.40 -17.58
C GLN A 219 6.63 -15.71 -17.54
N PRO A 220 7.30 -15.94 -18.68
CA PRO A 220 8.74 -16.19 -18.70
C PRO A 220 9.53 -14.92 -18.38
N LEU A 221 10.80 -15.10 -17.96
CA LEU A 221 11.70 -13.98 -17.70
C LEU A 221 11.90 -13.08 -18.93
N ALA A 222 11.88 -13.64 -20.15
CA ALA A 222 12.00 -12.88 -21.39
C ALA A 222 10.82 -11.90 -21.61
N ARG A 223 9.58 -12.32 -21.31
CA ARG A 223 8.41 -11.44 -21.40
C ARG A 223 8.46 -10.35 -20.34
N TRP A 224 8.85 -10.71 -19.12
CA TRP A 224 9.05 -9.73 -18.05
C TRP A 224 10.14 -8.70 -18.41
N GLN A 225 11.26 -9.14 -18.99
CA GLN A 225 12.31 -8.27 -19.49
C GLN A 225 11.76 -7.27 -20.53
N ALA A 226 11.00 -7.75 -21.51
CA ALA A 226 10.39 -6.89 -22.52
C ALA A 226 9.37 -5.90 -21.93
N THR A 227 8.62 -6.30 -20.89
CA THR A 227 7.77 -5.37 -20.12
C THR A 227 8.60 -4.26 -19.49
N LEU A 228 9.72 -4.59 -18.82
CA LEU A 228 10.60 -3.60 -18.20
C LEU A 228 11.24 -2.66 -19.23
N GLU A 229 11.63 -3.17 -20.39
CA GLU A 229 12.19 -2.36 -21.48
C GLU A 229 11.18 -1.33 -21.99
N ARG A 230 9.92 -1.73 -22.19
CA ARG A 230 8.83 -0.82 -22.55
C ARG A 230 8.59 0.24 -21.47
N VAL A 231 8.62 -0.15 -20.20
CA VAL A 231 8.53 0.80 -19.07
C VAL A 231 9.65 1.83 -19.15
N VAL A 232 10.90 1.39 -19.31
CA VAL A 232 12.06 2.30 -19.39
C VAL A 232 11.97 3.24 -20.59
N GLN A 233 11.53 2.75 -21.75
CA GLN A 233 11.32 3.58 -22.95
C GLN A 233 10.32 4.72 -22.73
N GLN A 234 9.36 4.53 -21.83
CA GLN A 234 8.42 5.58 -21.45
C GLN A 234 8.96 6.49 -20.33
N GLU A 235 10.15 6.25 -19.78
CA GLU A 235 10.81 7.11 -18.78
C GLU A 235 9.95 7.51 -17.56
N PRO A 236 9.22 6.59 -16.88
CA PRO A 236 8.31 6.94 -15.80
C PRO A 236 8.99 7.66 -14.63
N ALA A 237 8.22 8.50 -13.93
CA ALA A 237 8.67 9.12 -12.69
C ALA A 237 8.75 8.09 -11.55
N HIS A 238 7.82 7.13 -11.54
CA HIS A 238 7.65 6.14 -10.49
C HIS A 238 7.20 4.79 -11.06
N VAL A 239 7.64 3.69 -10.45
CA VAL A 239 7.19 2.33 -10.75
C VAL A 239 6.92 1.59 -9.44
N THR A 240 5.77 0.91 -9.37
CA THR A 240 5.45 -0.02 -8.28
C THR A 240 5.48 -1.45 -8.78
N LEU A 241 6.18 -2.33 -8.09
CA LEU A 241 6.32 -3.75 -8.43
C LEU A 241 5.51 -4.62 -7.47
N TYR A 242 4.49 -5.29 -7.98
CA TYR A 242 3.70 -6.24 -7.22
C TYR A 242 4.01 -7.67 -7.65
N ARG A 243 4.36 -8.52 -6.68
CA ARG A 243 4.37 -9.96 -6.92
C ARG A 243 2.93 -10.46 -6.89
N LEU A 244 2.51 -11.19 -7.90
CA LEU A 244 1.23 -11.88 -7.86
C LEU A 244 1.23 -12.90 -6.71
N THR A 245 0.22 -12.82 -5.85
CA THR A 245 -0.04 -13.78 -4.77
C THR A 245 -1.42 -14.38 -4.97
N ALA A 246 -1.57 -15.65 -4.60
CA ALA A 246 -2.84 -16.36 -4.65
C ALA A 246 -3.49 -16.33 -3.26
N GLU A 247 -4.24 -15.27 -2.98
CA GLU A 247 -4.95 -15.13 -1.71
C GLU A 247 -6.15 -16.07 -1.66
N ALA A 248 -6.31 -16.84 -0.59
CA ALA A 248 -7.33 -17.90 -0.48
C ALA A 248 -8.77 -17.44 -0.77
N GLY A 249 -9.09 -16.17 -0.47
CA GLY A 249 -10.41 -15.59 -0.73
C GLY A 249 -10.70 -15.25 -2.21
N THR A 250 -9.69 -15.29 -3.08
CA THR A 250 -9.79 -14.80 -4.46
C THR A 250 -10.07 -15.95 -5.45
N PRO A 251 -10.64 -15.64 -6.64
CA PRO A 251 -10.76 -16.64 -7.71
C PRO A 251 -9.45 -17.35 -8.05
N LEU A 252 -8.32 -16.62 -8.14
CA LEU A 252 -7.01 -17.20 -8.37
C LEU A 252 -6.59 -18.13 -7.22
N GLY A 253 -6.82 -17.72 -5.97
CA GLY A 253 -6.56 -18.56 -4.79
C GLY A 253 -7.29 -19.90 -4.83
N ARG A 254 -8.57 -19.89 -5.24
CA ARG A 254 -9.35 -21.12 -5.41
C ARG A 254 -8.79 -22.01 -6.51
N ARG A 255 -8.49 -21.45 -7.69
CA ARG A 255 -7.90 -22.21 -8.80
C ARG A 255 -6.55 -22.84 -8.43
N VAL A 256 -5.71 -22.14 -7.67
CA VAL A 256 -4.44 -22.68 -7.18
C VAL A 256 -4.67 -23.80 -6.16
N ALA A 257 -5.61 -23.63 -5.23
CA ALA A 257 -5.95 -24.66 -4.25
C ALA A 257 -6.57 -25.92 -4.88
N GLN A 258 -7.22 -25.77 -6.03
CA GLN A 258 -7.83 -26.85 -6.82
C GLN A 258 -6.89 -27.42 -7.89
N GLU A 259 -5.62 -26.98 -7.93
CA GLU A 259 -4.61 -27.40 -8.91
C GLU A 259 -4.97 -27.09 -10.37
N GLU A 260 -5.97 -26.24 -10.63
CA GLU A 260 -6.36 -25.77 -11.97
C GLU A 260 -5.34 -24.79 -12.56
N THR A 261 -4.53 -24.15 -11.72
CA THR A 261 -3.42 -23.29 -12.14
C THR A 261 -2.31 -23.31 -11.10
N ALA A 262 -1.06 -23.13 -11.54
CA ALA A 262 0.09 -23.09 -10.65
C ALA A 262 0.78 -21.74 -10.71
N LEU A 263 1.04 -21.14 -9.55
CA LEU A 263 1.98 -20.02 -9.46
C LEU A 263 3.41 -20.53 -9.68
N PRO A 264 4.29 -19.71 -10.28
CA PRO A 264 5.67 -20.09 -10.45
C PRO A 264 6.38 -20.31 -9.11
N GLY A 265 7.29 -21.30 -9.06
CA GLY A 265 8.13 -21.54 -7.90
C GLY A 265 9.00 -20.32 -7.55
N ALA A 266 9.39 -20.19 -6.28
CA ALA A 266 10.00 -18.97 -5.72
C ALA A 266 11.24 -18.44 -6.47
N GLY A 267 11.96 -19.30 -7.21
CA GLY A 267 13.10 -18.89 -8.03
C GLY A 267 12.74 -17.94 -9.18
N THR A 268 11.61 -18.17 -9.86
CA THR A 268 11.20 -17.35 -11.01
C THR A 268 10.83 -15.92 -10.60
N PRO A 269 9.94 -15.67 -9.60
CA PRO A 269 9.68 -14.32 -9.14
C PRO A 269 10.91 -13.63 -8.54
N ALA A 270 11.84 -14.37 -7.94
CA ALA A 270 13.10 -13.80 -7.45
C ALA A 270 13.94 -13.25 -8.61
N ALA A 271 14.15 -14.05 -9.66
CA ALA A 271 14.87 -13.63 -10.85
C ALA A 271 14.19 -12.45 -11.58
N GLN A 272 12.85 -12.46 -11.65
CA GLN A 272 12.08 -11.34 -12.22
C GLN A 272 12.26 -10.06 -11.40
N TYR A 273 12.13 -10.13 -10.07
CA TYR A 273 12.33 -8.99 -9.21
C TYR A 273 13.75 -8.44 -9.28
N GLU A 274 14.77 -9.31 -9.24
CA GLU A 274 16.16 -8.90 -9.40
C GLU A 274 16.40 -8.22 -10.75
N ARG A 275 15.85 -8.78 -11.84
CA ARG A 275 15.95 -8.15 -13.15
C ARG A 275 15.29 -6.78 -13.20
N ALA A 276 14.14 -6.61 -12.55
CA ALA A 276 13.47 -5.31 -12.45
C ALA A 276 14.35 -4.28 -11.73
N LEU A 277 15.01 -4.66 -10.64
CA LEU A 277 15.93 -3.77 -9.92
C LEU A 277 17.11 -3.34 -10.81
N ASP A 278 17.67 -4.24 -11.61
CA ASP A 278 18.79 -3.92 -12.50
C ASP A 278 18.38 -2.98 -13.64
N VAL A 279 17.29 -3.31 -14.34
CA VAL A 279 16.81 -2.55 -15.50
C VAL A 279 16.31 -1.17 -15.09
N LEU A 280 15.43 -1.09 -14.09
CA LEU A 280 14.88 0.18 -13.61
C LEU A 280 15.93 1.02 -12.89
N GLY A 281 16.84 0.38 -12.16
CA GLY A 281 17.98 1.02 -11.51
C GLY A 281 18.92 1.70 -12.50
N SER A 282 19.24 1.00 -13.60
CA SER A 282 20.07 1.54 -14.69
C SER A 282 19.40 2.71 -15.42
N ALA A 283 18.06 2.74 -15.46
CA ALA A 283 17.27 3.86 -15.99
C ALA A 283 17.15 5.06 -15.01
N GLY A 284 17.75 4.96 -13.82
CA GLY A 284 17.79 6.05 -12.83
C GLY A 284 16.68 6.02 -11.79
N LEU A 285 15.83 5.00 -11.76
CA LEU A 285 14.85 4.82 -10.68
C LEU A 285 15.51 4.17 -9.45
N ARG A 286 15.28 4.74 -8.27
CA ARG A 286 15.84 4.25 -7.01
C ARG A 286 14.80 3.51 -6.20
N LEU A 287 15.12 2.28 -5.80
CA LEU A 287 14.32 1.53 -4.84
C LEU A 287 14.35 2.25 -3.48
N TYR A 288 13.22 2.83 -3.06
CA TYR A 288 13.11 3.51 -1.76
C TYR A 288 12.28 2.70 -0.76
N GLU A 289 11.47 1.77 -1.24
CA GLU A 289 10.77 0.74 -0.47
C GLU A 289 10.67 -0.56 -1.31
N GLN A 290 10.53 -1.71 -0.66
CA GLN A 290 10.54 -3.06 -1.25
C GLN A 290 9.81 -3.21 -2.58
N THR A 291 8.74 -2.45 -2.82
CA THR A 291 7.99 -2.48 -4.09
C THR A 291 8.05 -1.18 -4.87
N HIS A 292 8.61 -0.11 -4.32
CA HIS A 292 8.51 1.22 -4.90
C HIS A 292 9.86 1.75 -5.36
N LEU A 293 9.93 2.07 -6.64
CA LEU A 293 11.08 2.70 -7.30
C LEU A 293 10.66 4.05 -7.85
N ALA A 294 11.48 5.07 -7.64
CA ALA A 294 11.19 6.41 -8.14
C ALA A 294 12.46 7.13 -8.59
N ARG A 295 12.31 8.03 -9.55
CA ARG A 295 13.33 9.07 -9.75
C ARG A 295 13.41 9.93 -8.48
N PRO A 296 14.59 10.45 -8.10
CA PRO A 296 14.72 11.30 -6.92
C PRO A 296 13.73 12.48 -6.95
N GLY A 297 12.94 12.65 -5.89
CA GLY A 297 11.93 13.71 -5.79
C GLY A 297 10.49 13.25 -6.08
N PHE A 298 10.31 12.09 -6.71
CA PHE A 298 9.01 11.50 -7.07
C PHE A 298 8.58 10.35 -6.13
N GLU A 299 9.17 10.24 -4.94
CA GLU A 299 8.75 9.23 -3.96
C GLU A 299 7.36 9.55 -3.40
N ALA A 300 6.42 8.61 -3.49
CA ALA A 300 5.04 8.77 -3.01
C ALA A 300 5.00 9.16 -1.52
N ARG A 301 4.62 10.40 -1.25
CA ARG A 301 4.62 11.03 0.07
C ARG A 301 3.52 10.47 0.94
N HIS A 302 2.34 10.21 0.37
CA HIS A 302 1.22 9.62 1.09
C HIS A 302 1.59 8.22 1.59
N THR A 303 2.07 7.34 0.71
CA THR A 303 2.40 5.94 1.05
C THR A 303 3.47 5.85 2.14
N ARG A 304 4.44 6.77 2.14
CA ARG A 304 5.49 6.84 3.18
C ARG A 304 4.95 7.07 4.58
N ARG A 305 3.76 7.65 4.73
CA ARG A 305 3.14 7.89 6.04
C ARG A 305 2.88 6.56 6.76
N TYR A 306 2.40 5.55 6.04
CA TYR A 306 2.13 4.22 6.59
C TYR A 306 3.39 3.62 7.21
N TRP A 307 4.50 3.63 6.48
CA TRP A 307 5.76 3.02 6.93
C TRP A 307 6.46 3.77 8.07
N ARG A 308 5.94 4.93 8.46
CA ARG A 308 6.50 5.78 9.52
C ARG A 308 5.58 5.92 10.72
N HIS A 309 4.42 5.27 10.69
CA HIS A 309 3.32 5.51 11.61
C HIS A 309 3.01 7.02 11.69
N GLU A 310 2.97 7.70 10.54
CA GLU A 310 2.49 9.08 10.49
C GLU A 310 0.96 9.09 10.39
N PRO A 311 0.28 10.11 10.93
CA PRO A 311 -1.17 10.17 10.92
C PRO A 311 -1.79 10.08 9.52
N VAL A 312 -2.80 9.22 9.38
CA VAL A 312 -3.63 9.08 8.17
C VAL A 312 -5.10 8.99 8.57
N LEU A 313 -5.92 9.81 7.93
CA LEU A 313 -7.36 9.81 8.01
C LEU A 313 -7.94 9.01 6.84
N GLY A 314 -8.57 7.86 7.13
CA GLY A 314 -9.32 7.09 6.16
C GLY A 314 -10.80 7.50 6.12
N LEU A 315 -11.32 7.70 4.91
CA LEU A 315 -12.72 8.05 4.60
C LEU A 315 -13.27 7.12 3.52
N GLY A 316 -14.55 6.80 3.57
CA GLY A 316 -15.19 5.81 2.68
C GLY A 316 -15.18 4.38 3.26
N PRO A 317 -15.94 3.46 2.65
CA PRO A 317 -16.06 2.07 3.10
C PRO A 317 -14.71 1.36 3.03
N GLY A 318 -14.38 0.52 4.00
CA GLY A 318 -13.08 -0.18 4.05
C GLY A 318 -11.86 0.71 4.33
N ALA A 319 -12.04 2.02 4.51
CA ALA A 319 -10.92 2.93 4.75
C ALA A 319 -10.38 2.81 6.19
N HIS A 320 -9.05 2.76 6.31
CA HIS A 320 -8.35 2.72 7.59
C HIS A 320 -7.77 4.08 7.96
N SER A 321 -7.94 4.44 9.24
CA SER A 321 -7.30 5.59 9.86
C SER A 321 -6.28 5.15 10.92
N PHE A 322 -5.23 5.94 11.10
CA PHE A 322 -4.22 5.76 12.14
C PHE A 322 -3.83 7.13 12.71
N PHE A 323 -3.89 7.28 14.03
CA PHE A 323 -3.53 8.53 14.73
C PHE A 323 -2.77 8.25 16.03
N TRP A 324 -1.99 9.23 16.48
CA TRP A 324 -1.39 9.22 17.81
C TRP A 324 -2.24 10.05 18.78
N ASN A 325 -2.41 9.52 19.99
CA ASN A 325 -3.12 10.14 21.09
C ASN A 325 -2.14 10.93 21.99
N ALA A 326 -2.67 11.86 22.78
CA ALA A 326 -1.88 12.71 23.69
C ALA A 326 -1.08 11.91 24.73
N ASP A 327 -1.62 10.79 25.21
CA ASP A 327 -0.97 9.88 26.16
C ASP A 327 0.12 9.00 25.53
N GLY A 328 0.37 9.17 24.23
CA GLY A 328 1.35 8.40 23.48
C GLY A 328 0.86 7.07 22.94
N THR A 329 -0.36 6.63 23.23
CA THR A 329 -0.99 5.50 22.53
C THR A 329 -1.37 5.89 21.09
N ALA A 330 -1.72 4.91 20.26
CA ALA A 330 -2.27 5.16 18.94
C ALA A 330 -3.72 4.67 18.85
N THR A 331 -4.47 5.20 17.90
CA THR A 331 -5.82 4.72 17.56
C THR A 331 -5.88 4.31 16.10
N ARG A 332 -6.38 3.11 15.85
CA ARG A 332 -6.80 2.64 14.54
C ARG A 332 -8.32 2.68 14.44
N ARG A 333 -8.80 3.05 13.26
CA ARG A 333 -10.23 2.97 12.93
C ARG A 333 -10.38 2.40 11.54
N ALA A 334 -11.27 1.43 11.35
CA ALA A 334 -11.57 0.85 10.04
C ALA A 334 -13.07 1.00 9.77
N ASN A 335 -13.43 1.68 8.68
CA ASN A 335 -14.82 1.65 8.20
C ASN A 335 -15.13 0.24 7.67
N ALA A 336 -16.35 -0.24 7.89
CA ALA A 336 -16.80 -1.49 7.28
C ALA A 336 -16.76 -1.41 5.75
N CYS A 337 -16.54 -2.54 5.09
CA CYS A 337 -16.36 -2.61 3.63
C CYS A 337 -17.66 -2.53 2.83
N ASP A 338 -18.82 -2.81 3.43
CA ASP A 338 -20.10 -2.75 2.73
C ASP A 338 -20.48 -1.30 2.44
N TRP A 339 -20.35 -0.91 1.17
CA TRP A 339 -20.61 0.46 0.74
C TRP A 339 -22.09 0.87 0.87
N ARG A 340 -23.03 -0.08 0.77
CA ARG A 340 -24.47 0.21 0.89
C ARG A 340 -24.82 0.49 2.35
N ALA A 341 -24.39 -0.38 3.25
CA ALA A 341 -24.57 -0.16 4.69
C ALA A 341 -23.85 1.12 5.16
N TYR A 342 -22.68 1.41 4.59
CA TYR A 342 -21.97 2.67 4.80
C TYR A 342 -22.81 3.88 4.37
N ALA A 343 -23.37 3.86 3.16
CA ALA A 343 -24.16 4.97 2.62
C ALA A 343 -25.46 5.18 3.40
N GLU A 344 -26.20 4.09 3.64
CA GLU A 344 -27.44 4.09 4.41
C GLU A 344 -27.25 4.69 5.81
N ALA A 345 -26.21 4.26 6.54
CA ALA A 345 -25.93 4.78 7.87
C ALA A 345 -25.70 6.30 7.88
N LEU A 346 -25.02 6.84 6.87
CA LEU A 346 -24.75 8.28 6.75
C LEU A 346 -25.99 9.08 6.32
N HIS A 347 -26.82 8.53 5.45
CA HIS A 347 -28.10 9.14 5.04
C HIS A 347 -29.10 9.19 6.19
N ASN A 348 -29.14 8.15 7.03
CA ASN A 348 -29.99 8.10 8.22
C ASN A 348 -29.45 8.95 9.40
N GLY A 349 -28.42 9.76 9.16
CA GLY A 349 -27.87 10.66 10.16
C GLY A 349 -26.92 10.00 11.16
N GLY A 350 -26.61 8.71 11.02
CA GLY A 350 -25.69 7.96 11.86
C GLY A 350 -24.20 8.11 11.49
N ALA A 351 -23.37 7.30 12.13
CA ALA A 351 -21.97 7.10 11.75
C ALA A 351 -21.84 5.81 10.92
N PRO A 352 -20.91 5.75 9.95
CA PRO A 352 -20.70 4.52 9.21
C PRO A 352 -20.25 3.40 10.16
N PRO A 353 -20.70 2.15 9.94
CA PRO A 353 -20.23 1.01 10.72
C PRO A 353 -18.71 0.94 10.70
N HIS A 354 -18.10 0.77 11.87
CA HIS A 354 -16.64 0.81 11.98
C HIS A 354 -16.13 0.08 13.22
N GLU A 355 -14.88 -0.34 13.13
CA GLU A 355 -14.11 -0.85 14.26
C GLU A 355 -13.12 0.22 14.73
N ARG A 356 -12.79 0.19 16.02
CA ARG A 356 -11.79 1.06 16.62
C ARG A 356 -10.94 0.29 17.61
N GLU A 357 -9.63 0.46 17.51
CA GLU A 357 -8.64 -0.16 18.38
C GLU A 357 -7.72 0.93 18.95
N ARG A 358 -7.42 0.83 20.26
CA ARG A 358 -6.38 1.66 20.90
C ARG A 358 -5.16 0.78 21.18
N LEU A 359 -4.00 1.23 20.72
CA LEU A 359 -2.75 0.46 20.70
C LEU A 359 -1.69 1.14 21.55
N ALA A 360 -1.07 0.37 22.45
CA ALA A 360 0.14 0.79 23.14
C ALA A 360 1.31 0.90 22.15
N ARG A 361 2.30 1.75 22.48
CA ARG A 361 3.53 1.88 21.68
C ARG A 361 4.24 0.55 21.51
N THR A 362 4.33 -0.25 22.56
CA THR A 362 4.97 -1.57 22.53
C THR A 362 4.32 -2.53 21.53
N ALA A 363 2.97 -2.53 21.44
CA ALA A 363 2.23 -3.33 20.48
C ALA A 363 2.54 -2.95 19.01
N LEU A 364 2.95 -1.70 18.78
CA LEU A 364 3.31 -1.19 17.45
C LEU A 364 4.79 -1.42 17.08
N ALA A 365 5.62 -1.88 18.01
CA ALA A 365 7.07 -2.01 17.78
C ALA A 365 7.39 -2.99 16.66
N GLY A 366 6.73 -4.16 16.66
CA GLY A 366 6.93 -5.18 15.64
C GLY A 366 6.47 -4.75 14.26
N GLU A 367 5.32 -4.07 14.17
CA GLU A 367 4.85 -3.51 12.89
C GLU A 367 5.78 -2.43 12.37
N TYR A 368 6.21 -1.51 13.24
CA TYR A 368 7.17 -0.47 12.85
C TYR A 368 8.48 -1.09 12.35
N LEU A 369 9.01 -2.08 13.06
CA LEU A 369 10.20 -2.85 12.64
C LEU A 369 10.01 -3.42 11.24
N ALA A 370 8.92 -4.16 11.01
CA ALA A 370 8.62 -4.78 9.72
C ALA A 370 8.52 -3.73 8.60
N GLN A 371 7.79 -2.64 8.84
CA GLN A 371 7.63 -1.58 7.85
C GLN A 371 8.93 -0.84 7.54
N ARG A 372 9.75 -0.55 8.55
CA ARG A 372 11.02 0.18 8.34
C ARG A 372 12.05 -0.63 7.56
N LEU A 373 12.12 -1.94 7.79
CA LEU A 373 13.04 -2.83 7.06
C LEU A 373 12.71 -2.89 5.56
N ARG A 374 11.45 -2.71 5.17
CA ARG A 374 11.06 -2.59 3.75
C ARG A 374 11.72 -1.40 3.06
N THR A 375 12.09 -0.35 3.78
CA THR A 375 12.56 0.92 3.19
C THR A 375 14.08 0.98 2.99
N ALA A 376 14.55 1.74 2.00
CA ALA A 376 15.99 2.00 1.77
C ALA A 376 16.67 2.78 2.91
N ARG A 377 15.88 3.53 3.69
CA ARG A 377 16.36 4.21 4.90
C ARG A 377 16.55 3.26 6.09
N GLY A 378 16.00 2.05 6.04
CA GLY A 378 16.14 1.06 7.11
C GLY A 378 15.47 1.41 8.44
N LEU A 379 15.81 0.63 9.45
CA LEU A 379 15.34 0.71 10.82
C LEU A 379 16.39 1.39 11.70
N SER A 380 16.05 2.55 12.25
CA SER A 380 16.84 3.18 13.33
C SER A 380 16.56 2.46 14.64
N LEU A 381 17.61 1.86 15.22
CA LEU A 381 17.53 1.12 16.47
C LEU A 381 17.21 2.05 17.64
N GLU A 382 17.84 3.22 17.68
CA GLU A 382 17.58 4.26 18.67
C GLU A 382 16.12 4.74 18.65
N ARG A 383 15.57 5.00 17.45
CA ARG A 383 14.17 5.41 17.33
C ARG A 383 13.21 4.29 17.76
N LEU A 384 13.52 3.04 17.46
CA LEU A 384 12.73 1.90 17.90
C LEU A 384 12.71 1.82 19.45
N ALA A 385 13.88 1.93 20.08
CA ALA A 385 14.00 1.95 21.55
C ALA A 385 13.25 3.13 22.17
N ARG A 386 13.55 4.36 21.73
CA ARG A 386 12.98 5.58 22.33
C ARG A 386 11.48 5.73 22.13
N ARG A 387 10.96 5.41 20.93
CA ARG A 387 9.55 5.64 20.60
C ARG A 387 8.67 4.45 20.95
N TYR A 388 9.18 3.22 20.86
CA TYR A 388 8.38 2.00 21.02
C TYR A 388 8.77 1.17 22.23
N GLY A 389 9.81 1.56 22.98
CA GLY A 389 10.26 0.86 24.18
C GLY A 389 10.97 -0.47 23.87
N ARG A 390 11.45 -0.65 22.64
CA ARG A 390 12.03 -1.92 22.18
C ARG A 390 13.51 -1.76 21.83
N ASP A 391 14.40 -2.25 22.70
CA ASP A 391 15.83 -2.27 22.43
C ASP A 391 16.21 -3.54 21.67
N LEU A 392 16.09 -3.46 20.34
CA LEU A 392 16.40 -4.59 19.46
C LEU A 392 17.88 -5.01 19.55
N ARG A 393 18.80 -4.10 19.92
CA ARG A 393 20.21 -4.46 20.05
C ARG A 393 20.42 -5.34 21.28
N ALA A 394 19.78 -5.02 22.40
CA ALA A 394 19.78 -5.85 23.60
C ALA A 394 19.05 -7.18 23.36
N GLU A 395 17.90 -7.16 22.69
CA GLU A 395 17.06 -8.36 22.46
C GLU A 395 17.61 -9.34 21.41
N ARG A 396 18.29 -8.83 20.38
CA ARG A 396 18.66 -9.60 19.16
C ARG A 396 20.07 -9.25 18.63
N GLY A 397 20.96 -8.73 19.47
CA GLY A 397 22.32 -8.32 19.08
C GLY A 397 23.12 -9.37 18.29
N PRO A 398 23.25 -10.62 18.79
CA PRO A 398 23.92 -11.69 18.06
C PRO A 398 23.27 -12.00 16.70
N THR A 399 21.93 -11.96 16.62
CA THR A 399 21.20 -12.15 15.36
C THR A 399 21.49 -11.03 14.37
N LEU A 400 21.48 -9.77 14.82
CA LEU A 400 21.82 -8.62 13.98
C LEU A 400 23.25 -8.74 13.43
N ASP A 401 24.21 -9.09 14.28
CA ASP A 401 25.61 -9.23 13.88
C ASP A 401 25.81 -10.37 12.90
N ARG A 402 25.16 -11.51 13.14
CA ARG A 402 25.16 -12.64 12.20
C ARG A 402 24.56 -12.26 10.85
N LEU A 403 23.39 -11.61 10.83
CA LEU A 403 22.74 -11.18 9.58
C LEU A 403 23.56 -10.13 8.82
N CYS A 404 24.34 -9.31 9.52
CA CYS A 404 25.30 -8.41 8.89
C CYS A 404 26.49 -9.18 8.30
N ALA A 405 27.06 -10.13 9.05
CA ALA A 405 28.18 -10.96 8.61
C ALA A 405 27.80 -11.84 7.41
N GLU A 406 26.55 -12.34 7.37
CA GLU A 406 25.99 -13.10 6.24
C GLU A 406 25.60 -12.21 5.05
N GLY A 407 25.72 -10.89 5.15
CA GLY A 407 25.44 -9.95 4.07
C GLY A 407 23.95 -9.76 3.76
N TYR A 408 23.04 -10.10 4.69
CA TYR A 408 21.59 -9.85 4.54
C TYR A 408 21.17 -8.48 5.08
N LEU A 409 21.89 -7.99 6.09
CA LEU A 409 21.77 -6.63 6.62
C LEU A 409 23.07 -5.88 6.41
N GLU A 410 22.97 -4.56 6.35
CA GLU A 410 24.11 -3.67 6.46
C GLU A 410 23.84 -2.57 7.49
N ARG A 411 24.90 -2.14 8.17
CA ARG A 411 24.85 -1.01 9.10
C ARG A 411 24.95 0.28 8.30
N ALA A 412 24.02 1.20 8.55
CA ALA A 412 23.96 2.53 7.95
C ALA A 412 23.84 3.57 9.06
N GLY A 413 24.98 3.93 9.66
CA GLY A 413 25.04 4.78 10.85
C GLY A 413 24.24 4.17 12.02
N PRO A 414 23.26 4.88 12.61
CA PRO A 414 22.43 4.37 13.72
C PRO A 414 21.30 3.41 13.25
N SER A 415 21.28 3.05 11.97
CA SER A 415 20.24 2.22 11.37
C SER A 415 20.80 0.92 10.80
N VAL A 416 19.94 -0.08 10.70
CA VAL A 416 20.18 -1.29 9.91
C VAL A 416 19.22 -1.33 8.73
N ARG A 417 19.70 -1.76 7.56
CA ARG A 417 18.84 -1.91 6.38
C ARG A 417 19.14 -3.21 5.64
N PRO A 418 18.13 -3.83 5.00
CA PRO A 418 18.37 -4.99 4.16
C PRO A 418 19.23 -4.65 2.95
N THR A 419 20.23 -5.48 2.70
CA THR A 419 20.97 -5.52 1.44
C THR A 419 20.05 -6.05 0.34
N ARG A 420 20.52 -6.08 -0.92
CA ARG A 420 19.79 -6.73 -2.02
C ARG A 420 19.41 -8.18 -1.70
N ALA A 421 20.35 -8.96 -1.16
CA ALA A 421 20.10 -10.34 -0.74
C ALA A 421 19.10 -10.45 0.42
N GLY A 422 19.14 -9.49 1.35
CA GLY A 422 18.18 -9.41 2.46
C GLY A 422 16.77 -9.08 2.00
N ARG A 423 16.59 -8.23 0.98
CA ARG A 423 15.28 -7.87 0.42
C ARG A 423 14.55 -9.05 -0.20
N LEU A 424 15.26 -9.98 -0.82
CA LEU A 424 14.66 -11.23 -1.33
C LEU A 424 14.14 -12.15 -0.22
N ARG A 425 14.63 -11.97 1.02
CA ARG A 425 14.27 -12.79 2.18
C ARG A 425 13.64 -11.95 3.28
N LEU A 426 12.98 -10.86 2.90
CA LEU A 426 12.58 -9.83 3.84
C LEU A 426 11.61 -10.37 4.90
N ALA A 427 10.73 -11.31 4.55
CA ALA A 427 9.83 -11.93 5.51
C ALA A 427 10.62 -12.71 6.57
N SER A 428 11.49 -13.63 6.17
CA SER A 428 12.32 -14.41 7.11
C SER A 428 13.30 -13.54 7.91
N LEU A 429 13.83 -12.49 7.30
CA LEU A 429 14.67 -11.51 7.99
C LEU A 429 13.87 -10.76 9.06
N THR A 430 12.63 -10.37 8.75
CA THR A 430 11.74 -9.69 9.70
C THR A 430 11.37 -10.63 10.83
N ASP A 431 10.97 -11.86 10.55
CA ASP A 431 10.59 -12.84 11.58
C ASP A 431 11.77 -13.17 12.52
N ALA A 432 13.01 -13.21 12.02
CA ALA A 432 14.20 -13.41 12.85
C ALA A 432 14.50 -12.24 13.81
N LEU A 433 13.95 -11.06 13.55
CA LEU A 433 14.13 -9.85 14.34
C LEU A 433 12.91 -9.48 15.20
N LEU A 434 11.77 -10.12 14.95
CA LEU A 434 10.60 -10.03 15.84
C LEU A 434 10.83 -10.84 17.11
#